data_AF-A0A0N0V0U3-F1
#
_entry.id   AF-A0A0N0V0U3-F1
#
_cell.length_a   1.000
_cell.length_b   1.000
_cell.length_c   1.000
_cell.angle_alpha   90.00
_cell.angle_beta   90.00
_cell.angle_gamma   90.00
#
_symmetry.space_group_name_H-M   'P 1'
#
loop_
_entity.id
_entity.type
_entity.pdbx_description
1 polymer ?
#
loop_
_entity_poly.entity_id
_entity_poly.type
_entity_poly.pdbx_seq_one_letter_code
_entity_poly.pdbx_strand_id
1 'polypeptide(L)'
;MLRHVRSHVFINCVLYCLIQSAIAQQPITITIQPKAWVSNQRIYLKDIATINAPAHLSEKISNVYLIYAPKPGKSKVIKGAWIESRIKAINLHGNVSFSIPENIEITRASQIITQEDYFNHFNDYISKHIGTEVRFEVSRFQVKGDTPLPVGTLEIKVQRQASVDLRGYVSLTASIFIKDEFVQRVGLSGWIDRFEDIVCVTQPLNRSHVIEHRDVSLSTRNVSKVKDTYYTRIEDVIGKRIKRKSGNGEIIFASMIEVPPLIRKGDKVTIIAESALLFVKTMGIAQSDGYPGEQIRVKNTMSNKVIQAIVVDQSTVKVHY
;
A
#
# COMPACT_ATOMS: atom_id res chain seq x y z
N MET A 1 -91.57 -31.35 55.61
CA MET A 1 -91.96 -32.67 55.05
C MET A 1 -90.82 -33.13 54.15
N LEU A 2 -89.91 -33.98 54.62
CA LEU A 2 -89.98 -35.45 54.66
C LEU A 2 -89.50 -36.10 53.35
N ARG A 3 -88.29 -36.70 53.42
CA ARG A 3 -87.85 -38.01 52.85
C ARG A 3 -87.88 -38.16 51.30
N HIS A 4 -87.02 -38.89 50.59
CA HIS A 4 -85.92 -39.83 50.79
C HIS A 4 -85.23 -39.94 49.39
N VAL A 5 -83.90 -39.81 49.23
CA VAL A 5 -82.85 -40.87 49.26
C VAL A 5 -82.85 -41.84 48.04
N ARG A 6 -81.68 -41.90 47.37
CA ARG A 6 -81.10 -43.01 46.53
C ARG A 6 -81.78 -43.26 45.18
N SER A 7 -81.11 -43.48 44.05
CA SER A 7 -79.75 -43.93 43.72
C SER A 7 -79.49 -43.53 42.26
N HIS A 8 -78.27 -43.09 41.92
CA HIS A 8 -77.56 -43.36 40.64
C HIS A 8 -76.20 -42.66 40.69
N VAL A 9 -75.42 -43.03 41.70
CA VAL A 9 -73.95 -43.03 41.61
C VAL A 9 -73.59 -44.32 40.86
N PHE A 10 -72.52 -44.28 40.06
CA PHE A 10 -72.04 -45.32 39.13
C PHE A 10 -72.69 -45.28 37.74
N ILE A 11 -72.24 -44.35 36.90
CA ILE A 11 -71.86 -44.48 35.47
C ILE A 11 -71.70 -43.03 34.98
N ASN A 12 -70.66 -42.34 35.44
CA ASN A 12 -70.18 -41.09 34.82
C ASN A 12 -68.73 -40.73 35.23
N CYS A 13 -68.00 -41.67 35.84
CA CYS A 13 -66.60 -41.51 36.22
C CYS A 13 -65.62 -42.30 35.34
N VAL A 14 -66.07 -42.87 34.22
CA VAL A 14 -65.19 -43.54 33.24
C VAL A 14 -65.07 -42.75 31.93
N LEU A 15 -65.86 -41.68 31.76
CA LEU A 15 -65.74 -40.75 30.63
C LEU A 15 -64.94 -39.48 30.97
N TYR A 16 -64.07 -39.55 31.98
CA TYR A 16 -63.10 -38.48 32.30
C TYR A 16 -61.65 -38.97 32.18
N CYS A 17 -61.44 -40.10 31.49
CA CYS A 17 -60.14 -40.75 31.34
C CYS A 17 -59.73 -40.99 29.88
N LEU A 18 -60.17 -40.13 28.95
CA LEU A 18 -59.78 -40.17 27.53
C LEU A 18 -59.60 -38.77 26.92
N ILE A 19 -59.13 -37.81 27.71
CA ILE A 19 -58.32 -36.70 27.19
C ILE A 19 -56.96 -36.79 27.86
N GLN A 20 -56.38 -38.00 27.81
CA GLN A 20 -54.93 -38.10 27.73
C GLN A 20 -54.53 -37.24 26.53
N SER A 21 -53.93 -36.10 26.85
CA SER A 21 -52.93 -35.40 26.07
C SER A 21 -52.37 -36.24 24.92
N ALA A 22 -53.06 -36.22 23.79
CA ALA A 22 -52.41 -36.36 22.50
C ALA A 22 -51.62 -35.05 22.34
N ILE A 23 -50.43 -35.02 22.95
CA ILE A 23 -49.36 -34.19 22.41
C ILE A 23 -49.18 -34.76 21.01
N ALA A 24 -49.90 -34.19 20.03
CA ALA A 24 -49.63 -34.42 18.63
C ALA A 24 -48.16 -34.05 18.48
N GLN A 25 -47.29 -35.06 18.45
CA GLN A 25 -45.87 -34.88 18.20
C GLN A 25 -45.82 -34.14 16.86
N GLN A 26 -45.50 -32.85 16.90
CA GLN A 26 -45.41 -32.06 15.69
C GLN A 26 -44.44 -32.79 14.77
N PRO A 27 -44.87 -33.16 13.54
CA PRO A 27 -44.01 -33.92 12.65
C PRO A 27 -42.76 -33.10 12.36
N ILE A 28 -41.60 -33.73 12.51
CA ILE A 28 -40.34 -33.07 12.19
C ILE A 28 -40.14 -33.20 10.69
N THR A 29 -40.08 -32.07 10.00
CA THR A 29 -39.84 -32.03 8.54
C THR A 29 -38.57 -31.25 8.27
N ILE A 30 -37.64 -31.89 7.57
CA ILE A 30 -36.38 -31.28 7.14
C ILE A 30 -36.31 -31.35 5.62
N THR A 31 -36.32 -30.17 4.99
CA THR A 31 -36.30 -30.04 3.53
C THR A 31 -35.02 -29.33 3.09
N ILE A 32 -34.28 -29.93 2.17
CA ILE A 32 -33.04 -29.39 1.63
C ILE A 32 -33.21 -29.13 0.13
N GLN A 33 -32.81 -27.96 -0.34
CA GLN A 33 -32.84 -27.64 -1.77
C GLN A 33 -31.62 -28.23 -2.49
N PRO A 34 -31.72 -28.58 -3.79
CA PRO A 34 -30.58 -29.07 -4.56
C PRO A 34 -29.43 -28.07 -4.70
N LYS A 35 -29.72 -26.78 -4.54
CA LYS A 35 -28.76 -25.69 -4.54
C LYS A 35 -28.92 -24.83 -3.29
N ALA A 36 -27.82 -24.50 -2.64
CA ALA A 36 -27.81 -23.63 -1.47
C ALA A 36 -26.68 -22.60 -1.55
N TRP A 37 -26.98 -21.38 -1.11
CA TRP A 37 -25.99 -20.30 -0.98
C TRP A 37 -25.67 -20.08 0.49
N VAL A 38 -24.38 -20.07 0.81
CA VAL A 38 -23.89 -19.87 2.18
C VAL A 38 -22.85 -18.75 2.23
N SER A 39 -22.83 -17.99 3.31
CA SER A 39 -21.85 -16.90 3.49
C SER A 39 -20.75 -17.25 4.50
N ASN A 40 -21.08 -18.08 5.50
CA ASN A 40 -20.20 -18.43 6.60
C ASN A 40 -19.12 -19.45 6.20
N GLN A 41 -18.02 -19.48 6.95
CA GLN A 41 -16.94 -20.45 6.72
C GLN A 41 -17.32 -21.88 7.13
N ARG A 42 -18.19 -22.01 8.13
CA ARG A 42 -18.76 -23.30 8.57
C ARG A 42 -20.21 -23.35 8.17
N ILE A 43 -20.62 -24.51 7.67
CA ILE A 43 -22.00 -24.78 7.24
C ILE A 43 -22.65 -25.66 8.29
N TYR A 44 -23.76 -25.17 8.81
CA TYR A 44 -24.67 -25.88 9.69
C TYR A 44 -25.93 -26.24 8.92
N LEU A 45 -26.71 -27.18 9.45
CA LEU A 45 -27.93 -27.65 8.77
C LEU A 45 -28.91 -26.50 8.52
N LYS A 46 -29.04 -25.54 9.44
CA LYS A 46 -29.87 -24.34 9.26
C LYS A 46 -29.52 -23.49 8.04
N ASP A 47 -28.27 -23.58 7.56
CA ASP A 47 -27.80 -22.77 6.44
C ASP A 47 -28.26 -23.33 5.08
N ILE A 48 -28.70 -24.59 5.03
CA ILE A 48 -29.09 -25.28 3.78
C ILE A 48 -30.46 -25.94 3.83
N ALA A 49 -31.08 -26.02 5.01
CA ALA A 49 -32.32 -26.75 5.24
C ALA A 49 -33.41 -25.85 5.87
N THR A 50 -34.64 -26.01 5.40
CA THR A 50 -35.82 -25.53 6.12
C THR A 50 -36.21 -26.60 7.15
N ILE A 51 -36.12 -26.24 8.43
CA ILE A 51 -36.37 -27.14 9.56
C ILE A 51 -37.69 -26.75 10.21
N ASN A 52 -38.67 -27.64 10.16
CA ASN A 52 -39.91 -27.53 10.93
C ASN A 52 -39.87 -28.55 12.06
N ALA A 53 -39.69 -28.08 13.30
CA ALA A 53 -39.57 -28.92 14.49
C ALA A 53 -39.98 -28.15 15.75
N PRO A 54 -40.36 -28.84 16.85
CA PRO A 54 -40.57 -28.20 18.15
C PRO A 54 -39.36 -27.39 18.61
N ALA A 55 -39.58 -26.26 19.30
CA ALA A 55 -38.53 -25.30 19.66
C ALA A 55 -37.28 -25.94 20.30
N HIS A 56 -37.47 -26.87 21.24
CA HIS A 56 -36.39 -27.57 21.95
C HIS A 56 -35.55 -28.51 21.06
N LEU A 57 -36.10 -29.02 19.96
CA LEU A 57 -35.37 -29.85 18.99
C LEU A 57 -34.85 -29.03 17.82
N SER A 58 -35.56 -27.97 17.44
CA SER A 58 -35.20 -27.09 16.32
C SER A 58 -33.81 -26.49 16.51
N GLU A 59 -33.47 -26.03 17.72
CA GLU A 59 -32.14 -25.49 18.01
C GLU A 59 -31.03 -26.54 17.87
N LYS A 60 -31.26 -27.75 18.40
CA LYS A 60 -30.31 -28.87 18.33
C LYS A 60 -30.07 -29.30 16.88
N ILE A 61 -31.12 -29.40 16.07
CA ILE A 61 -31.08 -29.78 14.66
C ILE A 61 -30.43 -28.66 13.82
N SER A 62 -30.73 -27.40 14.11
CA SER A 62 -30.21 -26.24 13.39
C SER A 62 -28.70 -26.10 13.49
N ASN A 63 -28.13 -26.42 14.65
CA ASN A 63 -26.70 -26.26 14.94
C ASN A 63 -25.86 -27.49 14.59
N VAL A 64 -26.39 -28.43 13.82
CA VAL A 64 -25.66 -29.61 13.34
C VAL A 64 -24.62 -29.17 12.33
N TYR A 65 -23.35 -29.27 12.73
CA TYR A 65 -22.23 -29.00 11.84
C TYR A 65 -22.15 -30.06 10.74
N LEU A 66 -22.11 -29.59 9.51
CA LEU A 66 -21.93 -30.40 8.32
C LEU A 66 -20.45 -30.37 7.90
N ILE A 67 -20.03 -29.28 7.25
CA ILE A 67 -18.70 -29.16 6.66
C ILE A 67 -18.19 -27.72 6.68
N TYR A 68 -16.91 -27.55 6.32
CA TYR A 68 -16.36 -26.28 5.89
C TYR A 68 -16.91 -25.89 4.51
N ALA A 69 -17.28 -24.62 4.36
CA ALA A 69 -17.71 -24.04 3.10
C ALA A 69 -16.56 -24.02 2.08
N PRO A 70 -16.87 -24.08 0.76
CA PRO A 70 -15.85 -23.88 -0.26
C PRO A 70 -15.21 -22.49 -0.16
N LYS A 71 -14.18 -22.22 -0.97
CA LYS A 71 -13.64 -20.85 -1.11
C LYS A 71 -14.75 -19.92 -1.62
N PRO A 72 -14.75 -18.62 -1.28
CA PRO A 72 -15.76 -17.69 -1.79
C PRO A 72 -15.82 -17.74 -3.33
N GLY A 73 -17.05 -17.74 -3.88
CA GLY A 73 -17.29 -17.84 -5.32
C GLY A 73 -17.07 -19.23 -5.92
N LYS A 74 -16.78 -20.25 -5.09
CA LYS A 74 -16.67 -21.65 -5.50
C LYS A 74 -17.83 -22.46 -4.96
N SER A 75 -18.07 -23.59 -5.62
CA SER A 75 -19.11 -24.55 -5.26
C SER A 75 -18.50 -25.88 -4.81
N LYS A 76 -19.23 -26.62 -3.99
CA LYS A 76 -18.92 -28.00 -3.58
C LYS A 76 -20.18 -28.84 -3.62
N VAL A 77 -20.09 -30.04 -4.16
CA VAL A 77 -21.19 -31.00 -4.18
C VAL A 77 -21.09 -31.94 -2.97
N ILE A 78 -22.22 -32.19 -2.32
CA ILE A 78 -22.37 -33.13 -1.21
C ILE A 78 -23.47 -34.13 -1.54
N LYS A 79 -23.26 -35.40 -1.17
CA LYS A 79 -24.29 -36.44 -1.31
C LYS A 79 -25.35 -36.31 -0.21
N GLY A 80 -26.62 -36.36 -0.58
CA GLY A 80 -27.75 -36.28 0.35
C GLY A 80 -27.73 -37.37 1.42
N ALA A 81 -27.36 -38.60 1.05
CA ALA A 81 -27.24 -39.74 1.97
C ALA A 81 -26.25 -39.47 3.13
N TRP A 82 -25.19 -38.69 2.90
CA TRP A 82 -24.24 -38.31 3.95
C TRP A 82 -24.83 -37.26 4.91
N ILE A 83 -25.64 -36.32 4.40
CA ILE A 83 -26.34 -35.35 5.24
C ILE A 83 -27.38 -36.07 6.10
N GLU A 84 -28.13 -37.01 5.50
CA GLU A 84 -29.13 -37.81 6.20
C GLU A 84 -28.50 -38.62 7.34
N SER A 85 -27.36 -39.27 7.11
CA SER A 85 -26.65 -40.02 8.17
C SER A 85 -26.17 -39.09 9.31
N ARG A 86 -25.78 -37.85 8.97
CA ARG A 86 -25.38 -36.85 9.96
C ARG A 86 -26.54 -36.38 10.83
N ILE A 87 -27.73 -36.25 10.26
CA ILE A 87 -28.94 -35.87 11.03
C ILE A 87 -29.41 -37.03 11.90
N LYS A 88 -29.42 -38.26 11.37
CA LYS A 88 -29.83 -39.46 12.12
C LYS A 88 -28.98 -39.71 13.36
N ALA A 89 -27.70 -39.33 13.34
CA ALA A 89 -26.79 -39.47 14.48
C ALA A 89 -27.19 -38.66 15.74
N ILE A 90 -28.16 -37.74 15.64
CA ILE A 90 -28.62 -36.90 16.76
C ILE A 90 -29.63 -37.62 17.66
N ASN A 91 -30.06 -38.83 17.26
CA ASN A 91 -31.10 -39.65 17.90
C ASN A 91 -32.40 -38.86 18.10
N LEU A 92 -33.04 -38.47 16.99
CA LEU A 92 -34.33 -37.81 17.01
C LEU A 92 -35.43 -38.82 17.34
N HIS A 93 -36.15 -38.60 18.44
CA HIS A 93 -37.31 -39.40 18.83
C HIS A 93 -38.59 -38.76 18.23
N GLY A 94 -39.29 -39.48 17.33
CA GLY A 94 -40.53 -39.02 16.70
C GLY A 94 -40.63 -39.42 15.22
N ASN A 95 -41.74 -39.07 14.57
CA ASN A 95 -41.93 -39.29 13.14
C ASN A 95 -41.20 -38.19 12.35
N VAL A 96 -40.07 -38.53 11.72
CA VAL A 96 -39.21 -37.59 10.98
C VAL A 96 -39.33 -37.84 9.48
N SER A 97 -39.64 -36.78 8.74
CA SER A 97 -39.71 -36.77 7.29
C SER A 97 -38.53 -36.00 6.70
N PHE A 98 -37.80 -36.64 5.78
CA PHE A 98 -36.66 -36.05 5.10
C PHE A 98 -36.99 -35.84 3.61
N SER A 99 -36.78 -34.62 3.12
CA SER A 99 -36.76 -34.32 1.69
C SER A 99 -35.36 -33.82 1.33
N ILE A 100 -34.49 -34.74 0.93
CA ILE A 100 -33.08 -34.49 0.66
C ILE A 100 -32.76 -34.99 -0.76
N PRO A 101 -32.29 -34.11 -1.67
CA PRO A 101 -31.84 -34.50 -3.01
C PRO A 101 -30.62 -35.44 -2.95
N GLU A 102 -30.39 -36.22 -4.02
CA GLU A 102 -29.23 -37.10 -4.11
C GLU A 102 -27.91 -36.33 -4.03
N ASN A 103 -27.84 -35.17 -4.69
CA ASN A 103 -26.70 -34.27 -4.72
C ASN A 103 -27.13 -32.84 -4.41
N ILE A 104 -26.38 -32.19 -3.53
CA ILE A 104 -26.60 -30.80 -3.12
C ILE A 104 -25.37 -30.00 -3.53
N GLU A 105 -25.56 -29.01 -4.39
CA GLU A 105 -24.53 -28.04 -4.76
C GLU A 105 -24.58 -26.86 -3.79
N ILE A 106 -23.50 -26.68 -3.03
CA ILE A 106 -23.35 -25.57 -2.11
C ILE A 106 -22.37 -24.56 -2.70
N THR A 107 -22.84 -23.35 -2.92
CA THR A 107 -22.04 -22.23 -3.42
C THR A 107 -21.79 -21.23 -2.31
N ARG A 108 -20.53 -20.83 -2.10
CA ARG A 108 -20.24 -19.78 -1.14
C ARG A 108 -20.39 -18.40 -1.78
N ALA A 109 -21.30 -17.59 -1.24
CA ALA A 109 -21.50 -16.22 -1.70
C ALA A 109 -20.19 -15.43 -1.63
N SER A 110 -19.96 -14.60 -2.64
CA SER A 110 -18.75 -13.78 -2.74
C SER A 110 -19.02 -12.41 -3.32
N GLN A 111 -18.10 -11.50 -3.05
CA GLN A 111 -17.99 -10.18 -3.66
C GLN A 111 -16.60 -10.02 -4.28
N ILE A 112 -16.46 -9.06 -5.18
CA ILE A 112 -15.21 -8.72 -5.85
C ILE A 112 -14.93 -7.23 -5.64
N ILE A 113 -13.66 -6.83 -5.65
CA ILE A 113 -13.25 -5.43 -5.68
C ILE A 113 -12.90 -5.10 -7.12
N THR A 114 -13.38 -3.96 -7.62
CA THR A 114 -13.11 -3.59 -9.02
C THR A 114 -11.66 -3.12 -9.19
N GLN A 115 -11.14 -3.23 -10.40
CA GLN A 115 -9.81 -2.70 -10.71
C GLN A 115 -9.75 -1.17 -10.49
N GLU A 116 -10.87 -0.46 -10.70
CA GLU A 116 -11.00 0.98 -10.45
C GLU A 116 -10.88 1.31 -8.96
N ASP A 117 -11.53 0.55 -8.08
CA ASP A 117 -11.40 0.75 -6.63
C ASP A 117 -9.96 0.59 -6.16
N TYR A 118 -9.26 -0.44 -6.65
CA TYR A 118 -7.84 -0.62 -6.35
C TYR A 118 -6.99 0.51 -6.91
N PHE A 119 -7.28 0.99 -8.13
CA PHE A 119 -6.58 2.11 -8.74
C PHE A 119 -6.75 3.39 -7.93
N ASN A 120 -7.97 3.67 -7.45
CA ASN A 120 -8.26 4.85 -6.63
C ASN A 120 -7.45 4.83 -5.32
N HIS A 121 -7.40 3.68 -4.63
CA HIS A 121 -6.59 3.54 -3.41
C HIS A 121 -5.08 3.63 -3.70
N PHE A 122 -4.63 3.08 -4.82
CA PHE A 122 -3.24 3.22 -5.24
C PHE A 122 -2.90 4.69 -5.54
N ASN A 123 -3.72 5.38 -6.33
CA ASN A 123 -3.51 6.77 -6.73
C ASN A 123 -3.57 7.73 -5.53
N ASP A 124 -4.52 7.54 -4.62
CA ASP A 124 -4.62 8.29 -3.36
C ASP A 124 -3.37 8.09 -2.48
N TYR A 125 -2.83 6.86 -2.43
CA TYR A 125 -1.58 6.62 -1.73
C TYR A 125 -0.41 7.38 -2.37
N ILE A 126 -0.28 7.34 -3.70
CA ILE A 126 0.80 8.04 -4.42
C ILE A 126 0.69 9.56 -4.19
N SER A 127 -0.50 10.14 -4.37
CA SER A 127 -0.70 11.59 -4.23
C SER A 127 -0.31 12.12 -2.84
N LYS A 128 -0.61 11.36 -1.79
CA LYS A 128 -0.27 11.71 -0.40
C LYS A 128 1.23 11.66 -0.09
N HIS A 129 2.02 10.93 -0.88
CA HIS A 129 3.42 10.62 -0.54
C HIS A 129 4.45 11.06 -1.58
N ILE A 130 4.04 11.40 -2.81
CA ILE A 130 4.97 11.74 -3.91
C ILE A 130 5.65 13.10 -3.74
N GLY A 131 5.06 13.98 -2.92
CA GLY A 131 5.53 15.33 -2.64
C GLY A 131 4.46 16.39 -2.94
N THR A 132 4.62 17.58 -2.37
CA THR A 132 3.72 18.71 -2.60
C THR A 132 3.87 19.24 -4.03
N GLU A 133 2.75 19.55 -4.70
CA GLU A 133 2.72 20.16 -6.05
C GLU A 133 3.41 19.36 -7.17
N VAL A 134 3.72 18.09 -6.93
CA VAL A 134 4.30 17.23 -7.96
C VAL A 134 3.21 16.75 -8.91
N ARG A 135 3.32 17.10 -10.19
CA ARG A 135 2.47 16.51 -11.24
C ARG A 135 2.94 15.08 -11.52
N PHE A 136 2.01 14.14 -11.50
CA PHE A 136 2.27 12.76 -11.87
C PHE A 136 1.11 12.14 -12.63
N GLU A 137 1.44 11.11 -13.41
CA GLU A 137 0.47 10.29 -14.14
C GLU A 137 0.78 8.82 -13.87
N VAL A 138 -0.25 8.01 -13.68
CA VAL A 138 -0.12 6.57 -13.44
C VAL A 138 -0.46 5.82 -14.72
N SER A 139 0.45 4.97 -15.18
CA SER A 139 0.23 4.09 -16.34
C SER A 139 0.52 2.64 -15.99
N ARG A 140 0.07 1.70 -16.84
CA ARG A 140 0.36 0.25 -16.71
C ARG A 140 -0.05 -0.32 -15.34
N PHE A 141 -1.15 0.16 -14.78
CA PHE A 141 -1.65 -0.31 -13.50
C PHE A 141 -2.07 -1.79 -13.58
N GLN A 142 -1.65 -2.57 -12.60
CA GLN A 142 -1.92 -4.00 -12.49
C GLN A 142 -2.24 -4.38 -11.05
N VAL A 143 -3.21 -5.28 -10.93
CA VAL A 143 -3.62 -5.91 -9.68
C VAL A 143 -3.23 -7.38 -9.73
N LYS A 144 -2.51 -7.87 -8.71
CA LYS A 144 -2.06 -9.26 -8.61
C LYS A 144 -2.47 -9.88 -7.29
N GLY A 145 -2.97 -11.10 -7.34
CA GLY A 145 -3.35 -11.88 -6.15
C GLY A 145 -4.74 -11.55 -5.61
N ASP A 146 -5.56 -10.81 -6.35
CA ASP A 146 -6.97 -10.64 -5.99
C ASP A 146 -7.75 -11.94 -6.24
N THR A 147 -8.60 -12.29 -5.29
CA THR A 147 -9.48 -13.46 -5.36
C THR A 147 -10.85 -13.11 -4.78
N PRO A 148 -11.94 -13.81 -5.19
CA PRO A 148 -13.27 -13.53 -4.66
C PRO A 148 -13.30 -13.57 -3.13
N LEU A 149 -13.92 -12.55 -2.55
CA LEU A 149 -13.97 -12.29 -1.13
C LEU A 149 -15.29 -12.77 -0.52
N PRO A 150 -15.34 -13.16 0.76
CA PRO A 150 -16.63 -13.40 1.42
C PRO A 150 -17.46 -12.12 1.48
N VAL A 151 -18.78 -12.24 1.57
CA VAL A 151 -19.68 -11.07 1.67
C VAL A 151 -19.57 -10.41 3.04
N GLY A 152 -19.45 -9.08 3.07
CA GLY A 152 -19.38 -8.27 4.29
C GLY A 152 -18.81 -6.87 4.03
N THR A 153 -18.73 -6.04 5.07
CA THR A 153 -18.17 -4.69 4.99
C THR A 153 -16.68 -4.74 4.66
N LEU A 154 -16.30 -4.17 3.53
CA LEU A 154 -14.93 -4.17 3.00
C LEU A 154 -14.14 -2.96 3.50
N GLU A 155 -12.88 -3.18 3.87
CA GLU A 155 -11.91 -2.13 4.14
C GLU A 155 -10.58 -2.47 3.45
N ILE A 156 -10.03 -1.52 2.69
CA ILE A 156 -8.77 -1.69 1.96
C ILE A 156 -7.72 -0.77 2.58
N LYS A 157 -6.65 -1.37 3.10
CA LYS A 157 -5.53 -0.63 3.69
C LYS A 157 -4.29 -0.79 2.81
N VAL A 158 -3.88 0.28 2.14
CA VAL A 158 -2.61 0.32 1.39
C VAL A 158 -1.48 0.67 2.36
N GLN A 159 -0.51 -0.22 2.50
CA GLN A 159 0.59 -0.06 3.45
C GLN A 159 1.90 0.29 2.76
N ARG A 160 2.72 1.08 3.45
CA ARG A 160 4.06 1.49 3.03
C ARG A 160 5.03 0.32 3.10
N GLN A 161 5.66 -0.01 1.97
CA GLN A 161 6.98 -0.64 2.00
C GLN A 161 8.00 0.49 2.21
N ALA A 162 8.91 0.35 3.18
CA ALA A 162 9.89 1.38 3.47
C ALA A 162 10.77 1.67 2.23
N SER A 163 11.10 2.94 1.99
CA SER A 163 12.02 3.40 0.94
C SER A 163 11.61 3.13 -0.53
N VAL A 164 10.31 3.11 -0.87
CA VAL A 164 9.92 3.08 -2.29
C VAL A 164 10.06 4.49 -2.89
N ASP A 165 11.02 4.67 -3.79
CA ASP A 165 11.05 5.82 -4.68
C ASP A 165 9.78 5.81 -5.54
N LEU A 166 8.93 6.84 -5.40
CA LEU A 166 7.64 6.92 -6.10
C LEU A 166 7.81 7.42 -7.54
N ARG A 167 8.86 6.94 -8.22
CA ARG A 167 9.24 7.28 -9.59
C ARG A 167 9.43 6.01 -10.39
N GLY A 168 8.87 5.98 -11.60
CA GLY A 168 8.98 4.80 -12.47
C GLY A 168 8.14 3.65 -11.93
N TYR A 169 8.70 2.44 -11.85
CA TYR A 169 7.93 1.27 -11.41
C TYR A 169 7.73 1.27 -9.90
N VAL A 170 6.47 1.37 -9.48
CA VAL A 170 6.05 1.37 -8.07
C VAL A 170 5.19 0.14 -7.79
N SER A 171 5.50 -0.54 -6.70
CA SER A 171 4.76 -1.72 -6.22
C SER A 171 4.38 -1.51 -4.75
N LEU A 172 3.08 -1.61 -4.48
CA LEU A 172 2.47 -1.44 -3.16
C LEU A 172 1.70 -2.72 -2.79
N THR A 173 1.44 -2.89 -1.50
CA THR A 173 0.63 -3.99 -0.99
C THR A 173 -0.62 -3.44 -0.33
N ALA A 174 -1.79 -3.85 -0.83
CA ALA A 174 -3.07 -3.62 -0.21
C ALA A 174 -3.45 -4.81 0.68
N SER A 175 -3.79 -4.55 1.93
CA SER A 175 -4.37 -5.54 2.84
C SER A 175 -5.88 -5.35 2.89
N ILE A 176 -6.62 -6.43 2.65
CA ILE A 176 -8.09 -6.40 2.60
C ILE A 176 -8.64 -6.99 3.89
N PHE A 177 -9.54 -6.25 4.51
CA PHE A 177 -10.23 -6.62 5.73
C PHE A 177 -11.73 -6.72 5.48
N ILE A 178 -12.37 -7.68 6.15
CA ILE A 178 -13.83 -7.83 6.16
C ILE A 178 -14.28 -7.93 7.60
N LYS A 179 -15.10 -6.98 8.05
CA LYS A 179 -15.49 -6.86 9.46
C LYS A 179 -14.27 -6.88 10.40
N ASP A 180 -13.26 -6.09 10.06
CA ASP A 180 -11.97 -5.97 10.76
C ASP A 180 -11.09 -7.23 10.77
N GLU A 181 -11.51 -8.33 10.15
CA GLU A 181 -10.68 -9.52 9.98
C GLU A 181 -9.87 -9.45 8.69
N PHE A 182 -8.56 -9.70 8.79
CA PHE A 182 -7.68 -9.78 7.63
C PHE A 182 -8.06 -10.98 6.74
N VAL A 183 -8.24 -10.74 5.44
CA VAL A 183 -8.64 -11.77 4.48
C VAL A 183 -7.50 -12.14 3.53
N GLN A 184 -6.93 -11.15 2.83
CA GLN A 184 -5.84 -11.39 1.89
C GLN A 184 -5.00 -10.13 1.64
N ARG A 185 -3.83 -10.33 1.02
CA ARG A 185 -2.98 -9.26 0.48
C ARG A 185 -3.04 -9.27 -1.03
N VAL A 186 -3.11 -8.08 -1.62
CA VAL A 186 -3.14 -7.86 -3.05
C VAL A 186 -1.98 -6.94 -3.43
N GLY A 187 -1.22 -7.35 -4.44
CA GLY A 187 -0.14 -6.54 -5.01
C GLY A 187 -0.71 -5.54 -6.00
N LEU A 188 -0.43 -4.26 -5.79
CA LEU A 188 -0.80 -3.16 -6.67
C LEU A 188 0.48 -2.61 -7.28
N SER A 189 0.58 -2.63 -8.61
CA SER A 189 1.77 -2.09 -9.27
C SER A 189 1.40 -1.18 -10.42
N GLY A 190 2.22 -0.17 -10.66
CA GLY A 190 2.03 0.78 -11.74
C GLY A 190 3.33 1.49 -12.10
N TRP A 191 3.33 2.15 -13.25
CA TRP A 191 4.38 3.05 -13.65
C TRP A 191 3.96 4.49 -13.32
N ILE A 192 4.77 5.20 -12.57
CA ILE A 192 4.54 6.58 -12.17
C ILE A 192 5.40 7.48 -13.05
N ASP A 193 4.75 8.19 -13.96
CA ASP A 193 5.32 9.27 -14.73
C ASP A 193 5.30 10.55 -13.91
N ARG A 194 6.42 10.87 -13.26
CA ARG A 194 6.62 12.06 -12.43
C ARG A 194 7.22 13.20 -13.26
N PHE A 195 6.60 14.37 -13.16
CA PHE A 195 7.03 15.58 -13.85
C PHE A 195 7.51 16.62 -12.84
N GLU A 196 8.71 17.14 -13.07
CA GLU A 196 9.32 18.17 -12.23
C GLU A 196 9.94 19.26 -13.10
N ASP A 197 9.96 20.47 -12.56
CA ASP A 197 10.72 21.56 -13.13
C ASP A 197 12.19 21.39 -12.76
N ILE A 198 13.00 21.14 -13.78
CA ILE A 198 14.42 20.87 -13.62
C ILE A 198 15.25 21.82 -14.46
N VAL A 199 16.46 22.10 -13.99
CA VAL A 199 17.39 23.00 -14.67
C VAL A 199 17.90 22.34 -15.94
N CYS A 200 17.62 22.98 -17.06
CA CYS A 200 18.04 22.57 -18.39
C CYS A 200 18.84 23.69 -19.07
N VAL A 201 19.71 23.28 -19.98
CA VAL A 201 20.52 24.18 -20.79
C VAL A 201 19.68 24.82 -21.90
N THR A 202 19.82 26.14 -22.11
CA THR A 202 19.10 26.90 -23.16
C THR A 202 19.90 27.08 -24.45
N GLN A 203 21.22 26.85 -24.40
CA GLN A 203 22.14 26.97 -25.53
C GLN A 203 23.36 26.06 -25.37
N PRO A 204 24.00 25.57 -26.46
CA PRO A 204 25.13 24.66 -26.33
C PRO A 204 26.28 25.22 -25.48
N LEU A 205 26.67 24.49 -24.44
CA LEU A 205 27.76 24.87 -23.53
C LEU A 205 29.00 24.02 -23.79
N ASN A 206 30.16 24.67 -23.91
CA ASN A 206 31.43 23.99 -24.10
C ASN A 206 32.01 23.52 -22.76
N ARG A 207 32.96 22.59 -22.82
CA ARG A 207 33.75 22.20 -21.65
C ARG A 207 34.43 23.43 -21.04
N SER A 208 34.46 23.48 -19.71
CA SER A 208 35.01 24.57 -18.91
C SER A 208 34.23 25.89 -18.94
N HIS A 209 33.05 25.92 -19.58
CA HIS A 209 32.13 27.06 -19.53
C HIS A 209 31.57 27.25 -18.11
N VAL A 210 31.55 28.49 -17.62
CA VAL A 210 30.93 28.85 -16.33
C VAL A 210 29.48 29.20 -16.58
N ILE A 211 28.58 28.53 -15.87
CA ILE A 211 27.13 28.66 -16.06
C ILE A 211 26.66 30.01 -15.54
N GLU A 212 26.04 30.79 -16.42
CA GLU A 212 25.36 32.04 -16.11
C GLU A 212 23.82 31.89 -16.24
N HIS A 213 23.06 32.87 -15.74
CA HIS A 213 21.60 32.83 -15.79
C HIS A 213 21.02 32.68 -17.20
N ARG A 214 21.69 33.22 -18.23
CA ARG A 214 21.24 33.11 -19.63
C ARG A 214 21.36 31.70 -20.20
N ASP A 215 22.21 30.86 -19.60
CA ASP A 215 22.57 29.54 -20.12
C ASP A 215 21.56 28.46 -19.71
N VAL A 216 20.69 28.76 -18.75
CA VAL A 216 19.81 27.79 -18.10
C VAL A 216 18.42 28.31 -17.87
N SER A 217 17.45 27.39 -17.86
CA SER A 217 16.08 27.66 -17.49
C SER A 217 15.46 26.45 -16.80
N LEU A 218 14.35 26.66 -16.09
CA LEU A 218 13.53 25.57 -15.60
C LEU A 218 12.66 25.03 -16.75
N SER A 219 12.66 23.72 -16.92
CA SER A 219 11.82 23.03 -17.89
C SER A 219 11.17 21.84 -17.21
N THR A 220 9.84 21.72 -17.36
CA THR A 220 9.10 20.57 -16.85
C THR A 220 9.50 19.32 -17.64
N ARG A 221 10.07 18.33 -16.97
CA ARG A 221 10.52 17.07 -17.57
C ARG A 221 10.03 15.87 -16.80
N ASN A 222 9.82 14.77 -17.53
CA ASN A 222 9.56 13.48 -16.92
C ASN A 222 10.86 12.93 -16.31
N VAL A 223 10.90 12.82 -14.99
CA VAL A 223 12.07 12.38 -14.21
C VAL A 223 12.01 10.92 -13.78
N SER A 224 11.01 10.17 -14.24
CA SER A 224 10.72 8.80 -13.79
C SER A 224 11.80 7.77 -14.10
N LYS A 225 12.64 8.07 -15.09
CA LYS A 225 13.79 7.23 -15.49
C LYS A 225 15.13 7.87 -15.16
N VAL A 226 15.12 9.08 -14.58
CA VAL A 226 16.32 9.84 -14.27
C VAL A 226 16.93 9.29 -12.98
N LYS A 227 18.13 8.72 -13.09
CA LYS A 227 18.87 8.15 -11.95
C LYS A 227 19.85 9.13 -11.34
N ASP A 228 20.44 9.98 -12.18
CA ASP A 228 21.41 10.98 -11.75
C ASP A 228 20.72 12.10 -10.96
N THR A 229 21.44 12.67 -10.00
CA THR A 229 20.98 13.85 -9.28
C THR A 229 20.90 15.02 -10.24
N TYR A 230 19.74 15.65 -10.32
CA TYR A 230 19.46 16.87 -11.07
C TYR A 230 19.17 18.02 -10.12
N TYR A 231 19.14 19.24 -10.67
CA TYR A 231 18.83 20.45 -9.93
C TYR A 231 17.41 20.94 -10.26
N THR A 232 16.67 21.37 -9.25
CA THR A 232 15.33 21.97 -9.37
C THR A 232 15.35 23.49 -9.18
N ARG A 233 16.52 24.06 -8.90
CA ARG A 233 16.73 25.49 -8.68
C ARG A 233 17.90 25.98 -9.51
N ILE A 234 17.72 27.11 -10.18
CA ILE A 234 18.75 27.68 -11.05
C ILE A 234 19.96 28.11 -10.23
N GLU A 235 19.74 28.65 -9.03
CA GLU A 235 20.80 29.18 -8.17
C GLU A 235 21.83 28.10 -7.77
N ASP A 236 21.42 26.84 -7.76
CA ASP A 236 22.30 25.72 -7.41
C ASP A 236 23.31 25.38 -8.52
N VAL A 237 23.12 25.91 -9.74
CA VAL A 237 24.04 25.68 -10.87
C VAL A 237 24.82 26.91 -11.29
N ILE A 238 24.35 28.12 -10.95
CA ILE A 238 25.03 29.37 -11.33
C ILE A 238 26.44 29.41 -10.73
N GLY A 239 27.41 29.86 -11.53
CA GLY A 239 28.83 29.95 -11.13
C GLY A 239 29.56 28.61 -11.12
N LYS A 240 28.86 27.48 -11.27
CA LYS A 240 29.50 26.18 -11.51
C LYS A 240 29.99 26.08 -12.95
N ARG A 241 30.95 25.19 -13.17
CA ARG A 241 31.61 24.97 -14.45
C ARG A 241 31.20 23.63 -15.05
N ILE A 242 30.92 23.63 -16.35
CA ILE A 242 30.56 22.43 -17.12
C ILE A 242 31.81 21.58 -17.39
N LYS A 243 31.76 20.29 -17.02
CA LYS A 243 32.87 19.33 -17.17
C LYS A 243 32.99 18.76 -18.59
N ARG A 244 31.89 18.72 -19.34
CA ARG A 244 31.80 18.17 -20.69
C ARG A 244 30.80 18.95 -21.53
N LYS A 245 30.95 18.97 -22.86
CA LYS A 245 30.01 19.67 -23.74
C LYS A 245 28.57 19.24 -23.44
N SER A 246 27.66 20.21 -23.37
CA SER A 246 26.23 19.99 -23.18
C SER A 246 25.42 20.65 -24.30
N GLY A 247 24.39 19.95 -24.77
CA GLY A 247 23.52 20.39 -25.85
C GLY A 247 22.37 21.28 -25.39
N ASN A 248 21.74 21.98 -26.33
CA ASN A 248 20.51 22.72 -26.05
C ASN A 248 19.41 21.77 -25.57
N GLY A 249 18.70 22.14 -24.50
CA GLY A 249 17.61 21.39 -23.89
C GLY A 249 18.04 20.19 -23.06
N GLU A 250 19.35 20.00 -22.83
CA GLU A 250 19.87 18.92 -21.99
C GLU A 250 19.68 19.26 -20.51
N ILE A 251 19.43 18.23 -19.70
CA ILE A 251 19.26 18.34 -18.25
C ILE A 251 20.64 18.50 -17.61
N ILE A 252 20.78 19.44 -16.67
CA ILE A 252 22.00 19.57 -15.88
C ILE A 252 21.97 18.57 -14.72
N PHE A 253 22.83 17.56 -14.80
CA PHE A 253 23.09 16.63 -13.70
C PHE A 253 24.28 17.08 -12.86
N ALA A 254 24.30 16.67 -11.58
CA ALA A 254 25.42 16.90 -10.67
C ALA A 254 26.75 16.33 -11.20
N SER A 255 26.69 15.23 -11.96
CA SER A 255 27.84 14.59 -12.61
C SER A 255 28.48 15.45 -13.72
N MET A 256 27.74 16.42 -14.28
CA MET A 256 28.15 17.24 -15.41
C MET A 256 28.83 18.55 -15.00
N ILE A 257 28.72 18.96 -13.74
CA ILE A 257 29.21 20.25 -13.26
C ILE A 257 30.15 20.10 -12.08
N GLU A 258 31.04 21.07 -11.93
CA GLU A 258 31.96 21.17 -10.80
C GLU A 258 32.05 22.63 -10.35
N VAL A 259 32.45 22.86 -9.10
CA VAL A 259 32.82 24.21 -8.68
C VAL A 259 34.14 24.55 -9.39
N PRO A 260 34.26 25.69 -10.08
CA PRO A 260 35.55 26.11 -10.62
C PRO A 260 36.48 26.55 -9.47
N PRO A 261 37.80 26.34 -9.59
CA PRO A 261 38.74 26.91 -8.62
C PRO A 261 38.71 28.44 -8.73
N LEU A 262 38.70 29.13 -7.57
CA LEU A 262 38.79 30.59 -7.50
C LEU A 262 40.16 31.10 -7.94
N ILE A 263 41.21 30.34 -7.59
CA ILE A 263 42.61 30.61 -7.93
C ILE A 263 43.13 29.42 -8.71
N ARG A 264 43.75 29.64 -9.86
CA ARG A 264 44.42 28.57 -10.63
C ARG A 264 45.90 28.51 -10.31
N LYS A 265 46.49 27.33 -10.51
CA LYS A 265 47.95 27.20 -10.48
C LYS A 265 48.58 28.18 -11.47
N GLY A 266 49.53 28.98 -10.97
CA GLY A 266 50.24 30.00 -11.73
C GLY A 266 49.65 31.41 -11.60
N ASP A 267 48.46 31.56 -11.01
CA ASP A 267 47.86 32.87 -10.82
C ASP A 267 48.66 33.72 -9.83
N LYS A 268 48.72 35.02 -10.10
CA LYS A 268 49.30 36.00 -9.19
C LYS A 268 48.28 36.33 -8.12
N VAL A 269 48.65 36.10 -6.87
CA VAL A 269 47.80 36.30 -5.70
C VAL A 269 48.45 37.24 -4.71
N THR A 270 47.63 37.95 -3.96
CA THR A 270 48.01 38.75 -2.80
C THR A 270 47.99 37.85 -1.59
N ILE A 271 49.13 37.71 -0.93
CA ILE A 271 49.26 37.08 0.37
C ILE A 271 49.02 38.14 1.44
N ILE A 272 48.04 37.91 2.31
CA ILE A 272 47.75 38.73 3.49
C ILE A 272 48.10 37.92 4.74
N ALA A 273 48.86 38.52 5.64
CA ALA A 273 49.13 37.99 6.97
C ALA A 273 48.74 39.06 7.99
N GLU A 274 47.87 38.74 8.94
CA GLU A 274 47.22 39.71 9.83
C GLU A 274 47.10 39.20 11.28
N SER A 275 47.55 40.01 12.24
CA SER A 275 47.50 39.82 13.71
C SER A 275 47.02 41.11 14.35
N ALA A 276 46.79 41.07 15.67
CA ALA A 276 46.54 42.26 16.47
C ALA A 276 47.60 43.37 16.32
N LEU A 277 48.86 43.08 15.94
CA LEU A 277 49.96 44.05 15.92
C LEU A 277 50.65 44.20 14.55
N LEU A 278 50.34 43.35 13.57
CA LEU A 278 51.07 43.26 12.31
C LEU A 278 50.14 42.92 11.14
N PHE A 279 50.19 43.73 10.09
CA PHE A 279 49.54 43.48 8.81
C PHE A 279 50.59 43.51 7.69
N VAL A 280 50.76 42.38 6.99
CA VAL A 280 51.71 42.24 5.88
C VAL A 280 50.96 41.86 4.62
N LYS A 281 51.22 42.60 3.54
CA LYS A 281 50.69 42.35 2.20
C LYS A 281 51.84 42.14 1.23
N THR A 282 51.87 41.02 0.52
CA THR A 282 52.92 40.72 -0.47
C THR A 282 52.34 39.96 -1.66
N MET A 283 53.05 39.97 -2.78
CA MET A 283 52.67 39.20 -3.97
C MET A 283 53.20 37.77 -3.90
N GLY A 284 52.43 36.85 -4.47
CA GLY A 284 52.78 35.45 -4.60
C GLY A 284 52.22 34.83 -5.88
N ILE A 285 52.70 33.62 -6.19
CA ILE A 285 52.23 32.82 -7.32
C ILE A 285 51.67 31.51 -6.75
N ALA A 286 50.39 31.24 -7.03
CA ALA A 286 49.73 30.01 -6.63
C ALA A 286 50.41 28.79 -7.26
N GLN A 287 50.66 27.76 -6.45
CA GLN A 287 51.34 26.52 -6.89
C GLN A 287 50.35 25.36 -7.13
N SER A 288 49.09 25.55 -6.75
CA SER A 288 47.97 24.63 -6.97
C SER A 288 46.70 25.43 -7.26
N ASP A 289 45.71 24.76 -7.85
CA ASP A 289 44.35 25.30 -7.88
C ASP A 289 43.82 25.43 -6.45
N GLY A 290 42.93 26.40 -6.22
CA GLY A 290 42.40 26.73 -4.91
C GLY A 290 40.92 27.05 -4.95
N TYR A 291 40.18 26.39 -4.07
CA TYR A 291 38.75 26.57 -3.87
C TYR A 291 38.51 27.49 -2.67
N PRO A 292 37.33 28.13 -2.55
CA PRO A 292 37.04 29.03 -1.43
C PRO A 292 37.27 28.33 -0.07
N GLY A 293 38.07 28.93 0.81
CA GLY A 293 38.40 28.38 2.13
C GLY A 293 39.41 27.22 2.11
N GLU A 294 39.90 26.79 0.95
CA GLU A 294 40.92 25.75 0.86
C GLU A 294 42.32 26.30 1.13
N GLN A 295 43.18 25.48 1.74
CA GLN A 295 44.58 25.82 1.96
C GLN A 295 45.43 25.43 0.75
N ILE A 296 46.04 26.41 0.10
CA ILE A 296 46.90 26.22 -1.07
C ILE A 296 48.35 26.62 -0.80
N ARG A 297 49.26 26.08 -1.62
CA ARG A 297 50.68 26.48 -1.61
C ARG A 297 50.88 27.71 -2.49
N VAL A 298 51.53 28.74 -1.98
CA VAL A 298 51.82 29.97 -2.70
C VAL A 298 53.31 30.29 -2.59
N LYS A 299 53.96 30.57 -3.71
CA LYS A 299 55.37 31.00 -3.74
C LYS A 299 55.41 32.52 -3.64
N ASN A 300 56.00 33.06 -2.58
CA ASN A 300 56.21 34.49 -2.44
C ASN A 300 57.23 34.97 -3.50
N THR A 301 56.89 36.01 -4.27
CA THR A 301 57.75 36.49 -5.36
C THR A 301 58.98 37.24 -4.87
N MET A 302 58.94 37.82 -3.67
CA MET A 302 60.05 38.57 -3.06
C MET A 302 61.08 37.64 -2.40
N SER A 303 60.61 36.67 -1.61
CA SER A 303 61.50 35.79 -0.83
C SER A 303 61.76 34.43 -1.47
N ASN A 304 61.08 34.10 -2.57
CA ASN A 304 61.06 32.78 -3.21
C ASN A 304 60.61 31.61 -2.30
N LYS A 305 60.19 31.87 -1.06
CA LYS A 305 59.70 30.84 -0.13
C LYS A 305 58.27 30.41 -0.50
N VAL A 306 58.00 29.12 -0.35
CA VAL A 306 56.64 28.56 -0.49
C VAL A 306 55.99 28.54 0.88
N ILE A 307 54.80 29.13 0.97
CA ILE A 307 53.99 29.20 2.19
C ILE A 307 52.63 28.56 1.94
N GLN A 308 51.95 28.15 3.00
CA GLN A 308 50.56 27.70 2.94
C GLN A 308 49.65 28.85 3.33
N ALA A 309 48.61 29.08 2.53
CA ALA A 309 47.65 30.15 2.75
C ALA A 309 46.24 29.69 2.36
N ILE A 310 45.23 30.20 3.05
CA ILE A 310 43.82 29.89 2.80
C ILE A 310 43.27 30.83 1.72
N VAL A 311 42.58 30.30 0.73
CA VAL A 311 41.94 31.10 -0.33
C VAL A 311 40.79 31.92 0.25
N VAL A 312 40.86 33.23 0.07
CA VAL A 312 39.82 34.18 0.50
C VAL A 312 38.93 34.56 -0.68
N ASP A 313 39.53 34.93 -1.81
CA ASP A 313 38.84 35.33 -3.04
C ASP A 313 39.67 34.96 -4.28
N GLN A 314 39.27 35.42 -5.47
CA GLN A 314 39.94 35.11 -6.76
C GLN A 314 41.39 35.59 -6.86
N SER A 315 41.83 36.48 -5.98
CA SER A 315 43.15 37.11 -6.01
C SER A 315 43.84 37.18 -4.66
N THR A 316 43.20 36.76 -3.58
CA THR A 316 43.68 36.94 -2.20
C THR A 316 43.75 35.63 -1.45
N VAL A 317 44.86 35.42 -0.73
CA VAL A 317 45.07 34.33 0.20
C VAL A 317 45.49 34.86 1.57
N LYS A 318 45.02 34.22 2.65
CA LYS A 318 45.33 34.61 4.04
C LYS A 318 46.18 33.54 4.73
N VAL A 319 47.24 33.97 5.39
CA VAL A 319 48.08 33.11 6.23
C VAL A 319 47.62 33.29 7.66
N HIS A 320 47.28 32.19 8.32
CA HIS A 320 47.09 32.14 9.78
C HIS A 320 48.39 31.66 10.42
N TYR A 321 48.73 32.26 11.55
CA TYR A 321 49.87 31.91 12.41
C TYR A 321 49.40 31.78 13.85
#